data_AF-A0A316F703-F1
#
_entry.id   AF-A0A316F703-F1
#
_cell.length_a   1.000
_cell.length_b   1.000
_cell.length_c   1.000
_cell.angle_alpha   90.00
_cell.angle_beta   90.00
_cell.angle_gamma   90.00
#
_symmetry.space_group_name_H-M   'P 1'
#
loop_
_entity.id
_entity.type
_entity.pdbx_description
1 polymer ?
#
loop_
_entity_poly.entity_id
_entity_poly.type
_entity_poly.pdbx_seq_one_letter_code
_entity_poly.pdbx_strand_id
1 'polypeptide(L)'
;MTATGEPDVTVLDRRLRLALLDRTGSDVRFVGLVDQALTSALQTGTAGLPHVLYLSLLRAGLSSPAPNGSEPGGQNPSDTGPSSRHRSETGPSVQVPSYTGPSVQGPSYTGPSGRHPDDTGPSGWHPSNTGPNGVGPRQAGLIGGGRGWRLLPFAPEGVPAPGDELEACLREIRAQWSAHTARHLYPTPAEWLQALLPPAPLAGNPYSLARLMRVFAVHLAPTDCGTAASLADLIEDPGEAAIAQGALVGAGLAAHDLDREERAWSRQRHLLTRMPSWSWPGGRDVHDRDVLAYLRPDHRARFDTAVGVLPFSTGLGHALLTGLPALSEVHRGAYACHRSAVYTEQRLCGRRPDPEAAAVHDEVRRDPMAAGPIVAAVVSANEQVLGAAELPVGDPVYRLYARITARTTRAHRLGADDLAPEPVPAVFDLRRLPAYAEIVRRNADTPIVAALAARVRAEAIARDDREALLILADAGYADPDPLLDEPTRPRRHREPFGGPGHAEPKRRPGHVEPKPSPGNEPEMSILLFRHRPDEAVRRVAAAVSADWTVAAAMLEHAAAELLALAGPRIAHDLHDAVVRAVACAAPPCAAPPTVVDGTHPPSGASA
;
A
#
# COMPACT_ATOMS: atom_id res chain seq x y z
N MET A 1 -9.25 60.03 23.90
CA MET A 1 -10.02 59.44 22.77
C MET A 1 -9.21 58.30 22.21
N THR A 2 -9.41 57.10 22.75
CA THR A 2 -8.74 55.86 22.37
C THR A 2 -9.82 54.92 21.85
N ALA A 3 -9.83 54.67 20.54
CA ALA A 3 -10.71 53.72 19.89
C ALA A 3 -9.97 52.38 19.75
N THR A 4 -10.29 51.43 20.62
CA THR A 4 -9.99 50.00 20.45
C THR A 4 -11.20 49.35 19.80
N GLY A 5 -11.14 49.09 18.50
CA GLY A 5 -12.10 48.24 17.81
C GLY A 5 -11.58 46.80 17.82
N GLU A 6 -12.22 45.93 18.58
CA GLU A 6 -12.11 44.48 18.38
C GLU A 6 -12.77 44.12 17.03
N PRO A 7 -12.18 43.21 16.22
CA PRO A 7 -12.85 42.72 15.03
C PRO A 7 -14.02 41.82 15.42
N ASP A 8 -15.18 42.14 14.86
CA ASP A 8 -16.47 41.52 15.10
C ASP A 8 -16.51 40.06 14.59
N VAL A 9 -16.39 39.09 15.51
CA VAL A 9 -16.37 37.64 15.24
C VAL A 9 -17.76 37.10 14.81
N THR A 10 -18.81 37.93 14.82
CA THR A 10 -20.20 37.49 14.63
C THR A 10 -20.60 37.28 13.16
N VAL A 11 -19.89 37.88 12.19
CA VAL A 11 -20.30 37.86 10.78
C VAL A 11 -19.84 36.59 10.05
N LEU A 12 -18.68 36.03 10.43
CA LEU A 12 -18.15 34.79 9.85
C LEU A 12 -19.00 33.57 10.29
N ASP A 13 -19.45 33.57 11.56
CA ASP A 13 -20.30 32.53 12.15
C ASP A 13 -21.65 32.41 11.43
N ARG A 14 -22.28 33.55 11.11
CA ARG A 14 -23.60 33.57 10.46
C ARG A 14 -23.57 33.07 9.01
N ARG A 15 -22.54 33.41 8.24
CA ARG A 15 -22.42 32.96 6.84
C ARG A 15 -22.10 31.46 6.74
N LEU A 16 -21.27 30.95 7.64
CA LEU A 16 -20.97 29.52 7.70
C LEU A 16 -22.20 28.71 8.13
N ARG A 17 -22.93 29.16 9.16
CA ARG A 17 -24.20 28.55 9.59
C ARG A 17 -25.25 28.52 8.48
N LEU A 18 -25.43 29.61 7.75
CA LEU A 18 -26.40 29.68 6.66
C LEU A 18 -26.01 28.78 5.48
N ALA A 19 -24.72 28.69 5.13
CA ALA A 19 -24.24 27.80 4.07
C ALA A 19 -24.36 26.32 4.44
N LEU A 20 -24.24 25.97 5.72
CA LEU A 20 -24.44 24.61 6.23
C LEU A 20 -25.92 24.24 6.28
N LEU A 21 -26.79 25.12 6.77
CA LEU A 21 -28.24 24.91 6.82
C LEU A 21 -28.88 24.72 5.43
N ASP A 22 -28.39 25.44 4.43
CA ASP A 22 -28.88 25.37 3.04
C ASP A 22 -28.49 24.03 2.36
N ARG A 23 -27.40 23.39 2.79
CA ARG A 23 -26.89 22.15 2.19
C ARG A 23 -27.28 20.87 2.91
N THR A 24 -27.44 20.89 4.23
CA THR A 24 -27.67 19.67 5.02
C THR A 24 -29.14 19.40 5.32
N GLY A 25 -30.07 20.22 4.80
CA GLY A 25 -31.51 19.98 4.92
C GLY A 25 -31.97 19.80 6.37
N SER A 26 -31.89 20.85 7.19
CA SER A 26 -32.49 20.91 8.54
C SER A 26 -32.15 19.78 9.52
N ASP A 27 -31.05 19.04 9.39
CA ASP A 27 -30.62 18.12 10.45
C ASP A 27 -30.06 18.90 11.65
N VAL A 28 -30.94 19.18 12.61
CA VAL A 28 -30.67 19.93 13.83
C VAL A 28 -29.59 19.26 14.69
N ARG A 29 -29.42 17.93 14.59
CA ARG A 29 -28.38 17.21 15.34
C ARG A 29 -26.99 17.47 14.78
N PHE A 30 -26.88 17.54 13.45
CA PHE A 30 -25.63 17.85 12.77
C PHE A 30 -25.18 19.30 13.04
N VAL A 31 -26.12 20.25 12.95
CA VAL A 31 -25.83 21.66 13.29
C VAL A 31 -25.39 21.78 14.75
N GLY A 32 -26.01 21.01 15.66
CA GLY A 32 -25.61 20.95 17.07
C GLY A 32 -24.19 20.43 17.30
N LEU A 33 -23.75 19.41 16.55
CA LEU A 33 -22.38 18.88 16.63
C LEU A 33 -21.33 19.89 16.14
N VAL A 34 -21.63 20.60 15.05
CA VAL A 34 -20.78 21.67 14.53
C VAL A 34 -20.69 22.82 15.54
N ASP A 35 -21.82 23.22 16.14
CA ASP A 35 -21.86 24.27 17.18
C ASP A 35 -21.07 23.89 18.42
N GLN A 36 -21.17 22.63 18.84
CA GLN A 36 -20.48 22.11 20.02
C GLN A 36 -18.97 22.01 19.79
N ALA A 37 -18.54 21.60 18.59
CA ALA A 37 -17.13 21.61 18.19
C ALA A 37 -16.56 23.04 18.12
N LEU A 38 -17.29 23.99 17.51
CA LEU A 38 -16.90 25.41 17.44
C LEU A 38 -16.83 26.05 18.84
N THR A 39 -17.81 25.77 19.70
CA THR A 39 -17.85 26.30 21.08
C THR A 39 -16.71 25.72 21.92
N SER A 40 -16.44 24.43 21.80
CA SER A 40 -15.32 23.79 22.50
C SER A 40 -13.97 24.34 22.02
N ALA A 41 -13.80 24.61 20.73
CA ALA A 41 -12.58 25.20 20.17
C ALA A 41 -12.32 26.62 20.67
N LEU A 42 -13.38 27.43 20.79
CA LEU A 42 -13.31 28.80 21.31
C LEU A 42 -12.99 28.83 22.80
N GLN A 43 -13.46 27.84 23.56
CA GLN A 43 -13.24 27.76 25.01
C GLN A 43 -11.87 27.21 25.41
N THR A 44 -11.27 26.31 24.61
CA THR A 44 -9.98 25.70 24.97
C THR A 44 -8.77 26.51 24.51
N GLY A 45 -8.95 27.55 23.69
CA GLY A 45 -7.85 28.38 23.18
C GLY A 45 -6.84 27.62 22.30
N THR A 46 -7.11 26.36 21.97
CA THR A 46 -6.26 25.51 21.14
C THR A 46 -6.66 25.67 19.69
N ALA A 47 -6.16 26.73 19.04
CA ALA A 47 -6.06 26.81 17.59
C ALA A 47 -5.04 25.75 17.10
N GLY A 48 -5.44 24.48 17.11
CA GLY A 48 -4.58 23.34 16.83
C GLY A 48 -4.96 22.60 15.55
N LEU A 49 -3.95 22.00 14.94
CA LEU A 49 -3.94 21.05 13.81
C LEU A 49 -5.17 20.09 13.71
N PRO A 50 -5.76 19.59 14.81
CA PRO A 50 -6.93 18.71 14.76
C PRO A 50 -8.19 19.35 14.15
N HIS A 51 -8.42 20.64 14.38
CA HIS A 51 -9.65 21.30 13.93
C HIS A 51 -9.65 21.55 12.42
N VAL A 52 -8.51 21.94 11.85
CA VAL A 52 -8.38 22.16 10.40
C VAL A 52 -8.53 20.85 9.65
N LEU A 53 -7.95 19.76 10.15
CA LEU A 53 -8.09 18.43 9.56
C LEU A 53 -9.52 17.89 9.73
N TYR A 54 -10.14 18.04 10.90
CA TYR A 54 -11.53 17.65 11.13
C TYR A 54 -12.51 18.39 10.20
N LEU A 55 -12.39 19.71 10.09
CA LEU A 55 -13.24 20.52 9.21
C LEU A 55 -12.99 20.24 7.71
N SER A 56 -11.74 19.93 7.32
CA SER A 56 -11.42 19.56 5.93
C SER A 56 -11.97 18.17 5.58
N LEU A 57 -11.85 17.20 6.48
CA LEU A 57 -12.42 15.86 6.34
C LEU A 57 -13.96 15.88 6.30
N LEU A 58 -14.60 16.65 7.18
CA LEU A 58 -16.05 16.88 7.15
C LEU A 58 -16.49 17.52 5.84
N ARG A 59 -15.78 18.56 5.38
CA ARG A 59 -16.10 19.24 4.13
C ARG A 59 -15.97 18.30 2.91
N ALA A 60 -14.97 17.43 2.91
CA ALA A 60 -14.79 16.44 1.85
C ALA A 60 -15.90 15.38 1.88
N GLY A 61 -16.24 14.85 3.07
CA GLY A 61 -17.35 13.90 3.23
C GLY A 61 -18.73 14.46 2.85
N LEU A 62 -18.96 15.76 3.09
CA LEU A 62 -20.19 16.47 2.70
C LEU A 62 -20.28 16.85 1.22
N SER A 63 -19.19 16.70 0.45
CA SER A 63 -19.15 17.08 -0.97
C SER A 63 -19.46 15.91 -1.92
N SER A 64 -19.63 14.69 -1.40
CA SER A 64 -20.00 13.53 -2.22
C SER A 64 -21.50 13.53 -2.51
N PRO A 65 -21.93 13.43 -3.79
CA PRO A 65 -23.33 13.27 -4.13
C PRO A 65 -23.81 11.89 -3.65
N ALA A 66 -24.92 11.85 -2.91
CA ALA A 66 -25.56 10.60 -2.51
C ALA A 66 -25.86 9.74 -3.75
N PRO A 67 -25.68 8.41 -3.70
CA PRO A 67 -26.04 7.54 -4.80
C PRO A 67 -27.57 7.54 -4.91
N ASN A 68 -28.11 8.21 -5.93
CA ASN A 68 -29.52 8.10 -6.26
C ASN A 68 -29.80 6.67 -6.74
N GLY A 69 -30.33 5.85 -5.84
CA GLY A 69 -30.95 4.58 -6.16
C GLY A 69 -32.30 4.82 -6.82
N SER A 70 -32.37 4.67 -8.14
CA SER A 70 -33.63 4.53 -8.87
C SER A 70 -33.99 3.05 -8.95
N GLU A 71 -35.02 2.63 -8.20
CA GLU A 71 -35.69 1.35 -8.39
C GLU A 71 -36.45 1.31 -9.74
N PRO A 72 -36.60 0.13 -10.38
CA PRO A 72 -37.30 -0.02 -11.64
C PRO A 72 -38.79 -0.31 -11.41
N GLY A 73 -39.66 0.49 -12.01
CA GLY A 73 -41.10 0.24 -12.02
C GLY A 73 -41.72 0.54 -13.37
N GLY A 74 -42.28 -0.50 -14.00
CA GLY A 74 -43.51 -0.34 -14.79
C GLY A 74 -43.49 -0.67 -16.29
N GLN A 75 -43.91 -1.91 -16.59
CA GLN A 75 -44.95 -2.27 -17.58
C GLN A 75 -44.71 -2.10 -19.10
N ASN A 76 -44.76 -3.24 -19.78
CA ASN A 76 -45.05 -3.40 -21.22
C ASN A 76 -46.38 -2.74 -21.61
N PRO A 77 -46.53 -2.36 -22.88
CA PRO A 77 -47.44 -3.16 -23.71
C PRO A 77 -46.82 -3.60 -25.04
N SER A 78 -47.34 -4.74 -25.47
CA SER A 78 -47.09 -5.42 -26.73
C SER A 78 -47.60 -4.59 -27.91
N ASP A 79 -46.81 -4.49 -28.97
CA ASP A 79 -47.34 -4.20 -30.31
C ASP A 79 -46.68 -5.09 -31.36
N THR A 80 -47.56 -5.73 -32.13
CA THR A 80 -47.28 -6.67 -33.21
C THR A 80 -47.31 -5.89 -34.52
N GLY A 81 -46.24 -5.96 -35.32
CA GLY A 81 -46.15 -5.31 -36.64
C GLY A 81 -45.05 -5.94 -37.51
N PRO A 82 -45.17 -5.90 -38.85
CA PRO A 82 -45.03 -7.10 -39.68
C PRO A 82 -43.60 -7.42 -40.14
N SER A 83 -43.39 -8.71 -40.38
CA SER A 83 -42.23 -9.30 -41.04
C SER A 83 -42.02 -8.75 -42.45
N SER A 84 -40.97 -7.95 -42.64
CA SER A 84 -40.42 -7.63 -43.95
C SER A 84 -39.34 -8.65 -44.34
N ARG A 85 -39.66 -9.49 -45.33
CA ARG A 85 -38.74 -10.40 -46.02
C ARG A 85 -37.61 -9.59 -46.67
N HIS A 86 -36.38 -9.73 -46.19
CA HIS A 86 -35.22 -9.36 -46.99
C HIS A 86 -34.86 -10.50 -47.94
N ARG A 87 -34.82 -10.18 -49.24
CA ARG A 87 -34.24 -11.01 -50.30
C ARG A 87 -32.76 -11.25 -50.00
N SER A 88 -32.35 -12.51 -50.08
CA SER A 88 -30.95 -12.88 -50.27
C SER A 88 -30.57 -12.58 -51.72
N GLU A 89 -29.81 -11.51 -51.94
CA GLU A 89 -29.11 -11.29 -53.20
C GLU A 89 -27.69 -11.86 -53.05
N THR A 90 -27.44 -13.00 -53.70
CA THR A 90 -26.11 -13.53 -53.97
C THR A 90 -25.39 -12.63 -54.97
N GLY A 91 -24.49 -11.78 -54.48
CA GLY A 91 -23.52 -11.07 -55.31
C GLY A 91 -22.39 -12.00 -55.78
N PRO A 92 -21.74 -11.72 -56.93
CA PRO A 92 -20.72 -12.58 -57.49
C PRO A 92 -19.42 -12.55 -56.68
N SER A 93 -18.84 -13.74 -56.47
CA SER A 93 -17.50 -13.93 -55.92
C SER A 93 -16.45 -13.27 -56.82
N VAL A 94 -15.90 -12.14 -56.39
CA VAL A 94 -14.71 -11.55 -57.02
C VAL A 94 -13.48 -12.37 -56.58
N GLN A 95 -12.90 -13.12 -57.51
CA GLN A 95 -11.57 -13.69 -57.34
C GLN A 95 -10.53 -12.57 -57.31
N VAL A 96 -9.88 -12.38 -56.16
CA VAL A 96 -8.71 -11.51 -56.03
C VAL A 96 -7.48 -12.30 -56.54
N PRO A 97 -6.69 -11.77 -57.48
CA PRO A 97 -5.46 -12.43 -57.90
C PRO A 97 -4.44 -12.46 -56.76
N SER A 98 -3.88 -13.63 -56.46
CA SER A 98 -2.70 -13.75 -55.60
C SER A 98 -1.49 -13.15 -56.32
N TYR A 99 -1.03 -11.98 -55.88
CA TYR A 99 0.26 -11.45 -56.30
C TYR A 99 1.38 -12.20 -55.56
N THR A 100 2.02 -13.17 -56.23
CA THR A 100 3.36 -13.63 -55.88
C THR A 100 4.37 -12.60 -56.38
N GLY A 101 4.92 -11.80 -55.46
CA GLY A 101 6.07 -10.93 -55.76
C GLY A 101 7.33 -11.76 -56.02
N PRO A 102 8.28 -11.26 -56.83
CA PRO A 102 9.52 -11.96 -57.11
C PRO A 102 10.41 -12.03 -55.85
N SER A 103 10.98 -13.19 -55.56
CA SER A 103 12.01 -13.32 -54.54
C SER A 103 13.28 -12.62 -55.02
N VAL A 104 13.65 -11.53 -54.37
CA VAL A 104 14.96 -10.89 -54.59
C VAL A 104 15.99 -11.69 -53.79
N GLN A 105 16.81 -12.48 -54.49
CA GLN A 105 18.07 -13.00 -53.95
C GLN A 105 19.03 -11.82 -53.79
N GLY A 106 19.25 -11.38 -52.55
CA GLY A 106 20.35 -10.49 -52.22
C GLY A 106 21.69 -11.24 -52.28
N PRO A 107 22.80 -10.58 -52.66
CA PRO A 107 24.10 -11.21 -52.73
C PRO A 107 24.63 -11.58 -51.34
N SER A 108 25.17 -12.79 -51.21
CA SER A 108 25.93 -13.22 -50.05
C SER A 108 27.26 -12.45 -49.98
N TYR A 109 27.38 -11.54 -49.03
CA TYR A 109 28.66 -10.93 -48.68
C TYR A 109 29.45 -11.88 -47.78
N THR A 110 30.44 -12.56 -48.35
CA THR A 110 31.57 -13.12 -47.60
C THR A 110 32.56 -12.00 -47.30
N GLY A 111 32.49 -11.42 -46.11
CA GLY A 111 33.51 -10.50 -45.60
C GLY A 111 34.79 -11.25 -45.19
N PRO A 112 35.98 -10.65 -45.35
CA PRO A 112 37.24 -11.30 -45.01
C PRO A 112 37.43 -11.39 -43.49
N SER A 113 37.91 -12.54 -43.03
CA SER A 113 38.42 -12.77 -41.69
C SER A 113 39.69 -11.92 -41.45
N GLY A 114 39.52 -10.73 -40.87
CA GLY A 114 40.61 -9.90 -40.39
C GLY A 114 41.08 -10.36 -39.01
N ARG A 115 42.38 -10.67 -38.88
CA ARG A 115 43.04 -10.91 -37.60
C ARG A 115 43.09 -9.60 -36.80
N HIS A 116 42.69 -9.65 -35.53
CA HIS A 116 42.92 -8.61 -34.55
C HIS A 116 44.42 -8.51 -34.26
N PRO A 117 45.04 -7.31 -34.30
CA PRO A 117 46.26 -7.04 -33.55
C PRO A 117 45.89 -6.77 -32.08
N ASP A 118 46.69 -7.34 -31.19
CA ASP A 118 46.74 -6.96 -29.78
C ASP A 118 47.38 -5.56 -29.67
N ASP A 119 46.59 -4.55 -29.31
CA ASP A 119 47.10 -3.24 -28.89
C ASP A 119 46.98 -3.10 -27.37
N THR A 120 48.09 -3.39 -26.69
CA THR A 120 48.40 -2.87 -25.35
C THR A 120 48.68 -1.36 -25.43
N GLY A 121 47.73 -0.54 -25.00
CA GLY A 121 47.87 0.90 -24.77
C GLY A 121 47.73 1.26 -23.28
N PRO A 122 48.37 2.33 -22.80
CA PRO A 122 48.72 2.50 -21.39
C PRO A 122 47.57 3.02 -20.51
N SER A 123 47.63 2.64 -19.23
CA SER A 123 46.79 3.10 -18.13
C SER A 123 46.93 4.61 -17.89
N GLY A 124 45.97 5.38 -18.41
CA GLY A 124 45.80 6.80 -18.08
C GLY A 124 45.21 6.96 -16.67
N TRP A 125 46.01 7.51 -15.77
CA TRP A 125 45.57 8.00 -14.46
C TRP A 125 44.67 9.23 -14.63
N HIS A 126 43.42 9.16 -14.17
CA HIS A 126 42.60 10.36 -13.97
C HIS A 126 43.00 11.04 -12.65
N PRO A 127 43.29 12.35 -12.62
CA PRO A 127 43.44 13.09 -11.38
C PRO A 127 42.06 13.34 -10.75
N SER A 128 41.97 13.04 -9.46
CA SER A 128 40.82 13.34 -8.61
C SER A 128 40.62 14.85 -8.50
N ASN A 129 39.54 15.38 -9.08
CA ASN A 129 39.10 16.75 -8.81
C ASN A 129 38.49 16.81 -7.40
N THR A 130 39.25 17.34 -6.45
CA THR A 130 38.75 17.81 -5.15
C THR A 130 38.21 19.22 -5.35
N GLY A 131 36.89 19.33 -5.52
CA GLY A 131 36.17 20.60 -5.43
C GLY A 131 35.96 21.01 -3.97
N PRO A 132 35.83 22.32 -3.67
CA PRO A 132 35.80 22.82 -2.30
C PRO A 132 34.49 22.47 -1.60
N ASN A 133 34.61 22.04 -0.34
CA ASN A 133 33.51 21.81 0.59
C ASN A 133 32.65 23.07 0.76
N GLY A 134 31.51 23.12 0.06
CA GLY A 134 30.45 24.08 0.33
C GLY A 134 29.71 23.69 1.61
N VAL A 135 29.91 24.46 2.67
CA VAL A 135 29.16 24.34 3.93
C VAL A 135 27.73 24.81 3.67
N GLY A 136 26.81 23.88 3.40
CA GLY A 136 25.37 24.15 3.34
C GLY A 136 24.81 24.45 4.73
N PRO A 137 23.77 25.29 4.86
CA PRO A 137 23.23 25.69 6.15
C PRO A 137 22.56 24.48 6.85
N ARG A 138 22.89 24.33 8.13
CA ARG A 138 22.31 23.34 9.04
C ARG A 138 20.79 23.52 9.10
N GLN A 139 20.03 22.52 8.65
CA GLN A 139 18.62 22.36 8.99
C GLN A 139 18.52 22.05 10.49
N ALA A 140 18.27 23.08 11.29
CA ALA A 140 17.92 22.93 12.70
C ALA A 140 16.40 22.76 12.81
N GLY A 141 15.94 21.51 12.87
CA GLY A 141 14.57 21.16 13.26
C GLY A 141 14.36 21.47 14.74
N LEU A 142 13.71 22.59 15.03
CA LEU A 142 13.13 22.92 16.33
C LEU A 142 11.64 22.56 16.30
N ILE A 143 11.29 21.40 16.86
CA ILE A 143 9.96 21.18 17.45
C ILE A 143 10.15 20.71 18.88
N GLY A 144 9.42 21.37 19.78
CA GLY A 144 9.53 21.44 21.23
C GLY A 144 9.82 20.14 21.97
N GLY A 145 10.66 20.27 23.00
CA GLY A 145 11.08 19.22 23.90
C GLY A 145 9.93 18.49 24.60
N GLY A 146 9.81 17.20 24.29
CA GLY A 146 8.91 16.26 24.96
C GLY A 146 9.33 14.82 24.76
N ARG A 147 10.57 14.44 25.11
CA ARG A 147 11.08 13.05 25.29
C ARG A 147 10.65 11.96 24.26
N GLY A 148 10.31 12.28 23.01
CA GLY A 148 9.66 11.33 22.08
C GLY A 148 10.47 10.88 20.87
N TRP A 149 11.39 11.69 20.36
CA TRP A 149 12.22 11.31 19.19
C TRP A 149 13.48 10.58 19.65
N ARG A 150 13.32 9.43 20.33
CA ARG A 150 14.41 8.47 20.45
C ARG A 150 14.64 7.88 19.06
N LEU A 151 15.61 8.48 18.35
CA LEU A 151 16.44 7.91 17.29
C LEU A 151 15.68 6.96 16.36
N LEU A 152 15.29 7.46 15.19
CA LEU A 152 15.18 6.59 14.02
C LEU A 152 16.48 5.76 13.97
N PRO A 153 16.41 4.44 13.70
CA PRO A 153 17.59 3.58 13.67
C PRO A 153 18.54 3.88 12.50
N PHE A 154 18.31 4.99 11.79
CA PHE A 154 19.04 5.39 10.60
C PHE A 154 19.45 6.85 10.73
N ALA A 155 20.67 7.13 10.32
CA ALA A 155 21.09 8.48 10.05
C ALA A 155 21.69 8.53 8.63
N PRO A 156 21.62 9.69 7.95
CA PRO A 156 22.43 9.90 6.76
C PRO A 156 23.90 9.62 7.09
N GLU A 157 24.66 9.12 6.11
CA GLU A 157 26.10 8.85 6.28
C GLU A 157 26.81 10.04 6.95
N GLY A 158 27.56 9.77 8.05
CA GLY A 158 28.36 10.77 8.76
C GLY A 158 27.89 11.18 10.17
N VAL A 159 26.78 10.65 10.69
CA VAL A 159 26.29 10.95 12.05
C VAL A 159 26.58 9.78 13.03
N PRO A 160 27.29 9.99 14.15
CA PRO A 160 27.58 8.94 15.13
C PRO A 160 26.34 8.56 15.95
N ALA A 161 26.14 7.27 16.22
CA ALA A 161 24.94 6.75 16.87
C ALA A 161 25.25 5.66 17.93
N PRO A 162 24.39 5.50 18.96
CA PRO A 162 24.60 4.54 20.05
C PRO A 162 24.32 3.10 19.58
N GLY A 163 25.37 2.26 19.52
CA GLY A 163 25.28 0.93 18.91
C GLY A 163 24.46 -0.12 19.66
N ASP A 164 24.44 -0.11 20.99
CA ASP A 164 23.81 -1.19 21.78
C ASP A 164 22.28 -1.10 21.81
N GLU A 165 21.72 0.11 21.74
CA GLU A 165 20.26 0.31 21.69
C GLU A 165 19.66 -0.14 20.35
N LEU A 166 20.41 0.01 19.26
CA LEU A 166 19.98 -0.41 17.92
C LEU A 166 19.80 -1.93 17.83
N GLU A 167 20.78 -2.71 18.27
CA GLU A 167 20.72 -4.18 18.18
C GLU A 167 19.57 -4.76 19.02
N ALA A 168 19.27 -4.15 20.17
CA ALA A 168 18.10 -4.52 20.96
C ALA A 168 16.79 -4.22 20.21
N CYS A 169 16.69 -3.06 19.57
CA CYS A 169 15.54 -2.66 18.74
C CYS A 169 15.35 -3.61 17.54
N LEU A 170 16.41 -3.89 16.78
CA LEU A 170 16.35 -4.78 15.62
C LEU A 170 15.98 -6.22 16.00
N ARG A 171 16.44 -6.70 17.16
CA ARG A 171 16.06 -8.01 17.69
C ARG A 171 14.57 -8.06 18.02
N GLU A 172 14.03 -7.00 18.61
CA GLU A 172 12.59 -6.90 18.91
C GLU A 172 11.76 -6.85 17.62
N ILE A 173 12.14 -6.02 16.64
CA ILE A 173 11.47 -5.96 15.34
C ILE A 173 11.48 -7.35 14.68
N ARG A 174 12.62 -8.03 14.68
CA ARG A 174 12.74 -9.39 14.12
C ARG A 174 11.83 -10.39 14.83
N ALA A 175 11.74 -10.34 16.15
CA ALA A 175 10.88 -11.22 16.94
C ALA A 175 9.40 -10.97 16.63
N GLN A 176 8.99 -9.69 16.60
CA GLN A 176 7.63 -9.29 16.29
C GLN A 176 7.24 -9.68 14.85
N TRP A 177 8.09 -9.39 13.88
CA TRP A 177 7.85 -9.75 12.48
C TRP A 177 7.81 -11.27 12.28
N SER A 178 8.69 -12.04 12.95
CA SER A 178 8.65 -13.51 12.89
C SER A 178 7.35 -14.05 13.48
N ALA A 179 6.90 -13.49 14.61
CA ALA A 179 5.64 -13.88 15.24
C ALA A 179 4.42 -13.51 14.37
N HIS A 180 4.45 -12.33 13.73
CA HIS A 180 3.41 -11.88 12.82
C HIS A 180 3.39 -12.75 11.55
N THR A 181 4.51 -12.94 10.88
CA THR A 181 4.58 -13.73 9.64
C THR A 181 4.25 -15.21 9.83
N ALA A 182 4.53 -15.78 11.01
CA ALA A 182 4.12 -17.14 11.34
C ALA A 182 2.59 -17.32 11.44
N ARG A 183 1.84 -16.23 11.74
CA ARG A 183 0.38 -16.27 11.93
C ARG A 183 -0.42 -15.89 10.68
N HIS A 184 0.20 -15.22 9.71
CA HIS A 184 -0.46 -14.65 8.52
C HIS A 184 -0.12 -15.40 7.23
N LEU A 185 -0.90 -15.10 6.19
CA LEU A 185 -0.71 -15.59 4.83
C LEU A 185 -0.22 -14.43 3.95
N TYR A 186 0.80 -14.68 3.13
CA TYR A 186 1.29 -13.73 2.14
C TYR A 186 1.26 -14.36 0.75
N PRO A 187 0.51 -13.82 -0.22
CA PRO A 187 0.44 -14.33 -1.59
C PRO A 187 1.76 -14.25 -2.35
N THR A 188 2.60 -13.27 -2.00
CA THR A 188 3.86 -13.02 -2.66
C THR A 188 4.98 -12.84 -1.63
N PRO A 189 6.23 -13.19 -1.99
CA PRO A 189 7.39 -12.90 -1.14
C PRO A 189 7.57 -11.39 -0.86
N ALA A 190 7.15 -10.53 -1.79
CA ALA A 190 7.20 -9.08 -1.60
C ALA A 190 6.27 -8.62 -0.47
N GLU A 191 5.02 -9.09 -0.43
CA GLU A 191 4.08 -8.79 0.66
C GLU A 191 4.59 -9.32 2.01
N TRP A 192 5.23 -10.49 2.03
CA TRP A 192 5.86 -11.05 3.24
C TRP A 192 6.98 -10.16 3.79
N LEU A 193 7.82 -9.61 2.92
CA LEU A 193 8.88 -8.69 3.32
C LEU A 193 8.31 -7.32 3.72
N GLN A 194 7.31 -6.81 3.01
CA GLN A 194 6.63 -5.56 3.35
C GLN A 194 6.00 -5.57 4.74
N ALA A 195 5.59 -6.75 5.23
CA ALA A 195 5.13 -6.94 6.60
C ALA A 195 6.21 -6.73 7.68
N LEU A 196 7.49 -6.60 7.30
CA LEU A 196 8.59 -6.25 8.21
C LEU A 196 8.49 -4.79 8.70
N LEU A 197 7.76 -3.93 7.99
CA LEU A 197 7.54 -2.58 8.44
C LEU A 197 6.85 -2.61 9.81
N PRO A 198 7.49 -2.02 10.84
CA PRO A 198 6.97 -2.13 12.18
C PRO A 198 5.61 -1.41 12.26
N PRO A 199 4.57 -2.02 12.86
CA PRO A 199 3.28 -1.37 13.01
C PRO A 199 3.43 -0.06 13.79
N ALA A 200 2.61 0.95 13.47
CA ALA A 200 2.52 2.16 14.29
C ALA A 200 2.18 1.78 15.74
N PRO A 201 2.83 2.38 16.75
CA PRO A 201 3.67 3.58 16.72
C PRO A 201 5.19 3.32 16.89
N LEU A 202 5.72 2.16 16.48
CA LEU A 202 7.12 1.79 16.75
C LEU A 202 8.15 2.79 16.17
N ALA A 203 9.21 3.08 16.93
CA ALA A 203 10.27 3.99 16.51
C ALA A 203 10.96 3.50 15.22
N GLY A 204 11.21 4.41 14.27
CA GLY A 204 11.65 4.04 12.91
C GLY A 204 10.53 4.02 11.87
N ASN A 205 9.33 4.45 12.24
CA ASN A 205 8.14 4.30 11.41
C ASN A 205 8.18 5.12 10.11
N PRO A 206 7.90 4.52 8.94
CA PRO A 206 7.85 5.23 7.66
C PRO A 206 6.56 6.01 7.37
N TYR A 207 5.56 6.05 8.27
CA TYR A 207 4.33 6.82 7.99
C TYR A 207 4.60 8.33 7.98
N SER A 208 4.76 8.85 6.76
CA SER A 208 4.91 10.27 6.46
C SER A 208 3.81 10.74 5.51
N LEU A 209 3.62 12.05 5.42
CA LEU A 209 2.75 12.65 4.41
C LEU A 209 3.19 12.26 3.00
N ALA A 210 4.50 12.22 2.72
CA ALA A 210 5.05 11.73 1.45
C ALA A 210 4.59 10.30 1.11
N ARG A 211 4.69 9.39 2.09
CA ARG A 211 4.26 8.01 1.93
C ARG A 211 2.75 7.90 1.73
N LEU A 212 1.96 8.67 2.48
CA LEU A 212 0.51 8.73 2.30
C LEU A 212 0.15 9.19 0.88
N MET A 213 0.79 10.26 0.39
CA MET A 213 0.59 10.77 -0.97
C MET A 213 1.01 9.74 -2.02
N ARG A 214 2.12 9.02 -1.81
CA ARG A 214 2.52 7.89 -2.67
C ARG A 214 1.41 6.84 -2.73
N VAL A 215 0.83 6.43 -1.59
CA VAL A 215 -0.23 5.40 -1.58
C VAL A 215 -1.46 5.86 -2.36
N PHE A 216 -1.90 7.10 -2.17
CA PHE A 216 -2.98 7.67 -2.99
C PHE A 216 -2.61 7.70 -4.49
N ALA A 217 -1.39 8.11 -4.83
CA ALA A 217 -0.93 8.13 -6.22
C ALA A 217 -0.92 6.72 -6.85
N VAL A 218 -0.47 5.70 -6.11
CA VAL A 218 -0.48 4.30 -6.56
C VAL A 218 -1.91 3.81 -6.82
N HIS A 219 -2.87 4.10 -5.93
CA HIS A 219 -4.27 3.71 -6.13
C HIS A 219 -4.96 4.47 -7.27
N LEU A 220 -4.60 5.74 -7.48
CA LEU A 220 -5.18 6.57 -8.53
C LEU A 220 -4.57 6.32 -9.91
N ALA A 221 -3.31 5.87 -10.00
CA ALA A 221 -2.62 5.76 -11.29
C ALA A 221 -3.42 4.99 -12.37
N PRO A 222 -4.08 3.85 -12.07
CA PRO A 222 -4.86 3.11 -13.06
C PRO A 222 -6.15 3.82 -13.53
N THR A 223 -6.75 4.69 -12.72
CA THR A 223 -8.09 5.25 -12.95
C THR A 223 -8.09 6.75 -13.23
N ASP A 224 -7.19 7.51 -12.60
CA ASP A 224 -6.99 8.94 -12.76
C ASP A 224 -5.49 9.27 -12.70
N CYS A 225 -4.82 8.96 -13.80
CA CYS A 225 -3.38 9.15 -13.93
C CYS A 225 -2.97 10.63 -13.83
N GLY A 226 -3.84 11.57 -14.19
CA GLY A 226 -3.55 13.01 -14.09
C GLY A 226 -3.44 13.45 -12.63
N THR A 227 -4.44 13.09 -11.81
CA THR A 227 -4.39 13.34 -10.37
C THR A 227 -3.23 12.60 -9.71
N ALA A 228 -2.98 11.33 -10.07
CA ALA A 228 -1.84 10.57 -9.55
C ALA A 228 -0.48 11.23 -9.86
N ALA A 229 -0.30 11.75 -11.08
CA ALA A 229 0.92 12.47 -11.45
C ALA A 229 1.10 13.75 -10.62
N SER A 230 0.03 14.53 -10.43
CA SER A 230 0.09 15.73 -9.59
C SER A 230 0.38 15.43 -8.12
N LEU A 231 -0.13 14.32 -7.57
CA LEU A 231 0.25 13.88 -6.22
C LEU A 231 1.71 13.48 -6.15
N ALA A 232 2.21 12.76 -7.16
CA ALA A 232 3.62 12.39 -7.23
C ALA A 232 4.54 13.62 -7.39
N ASP A 233 4.04 14.72 -7.98
CA ASP A 233 4.74 16.02 -8.03
C ASP A 233 4.89 16.69 -6.67
N LEU A 234 3.99 16.42 -5.72
CA LEU A 234 4.06 16.97 -4.37
C LEU A 234 5.10 16.27 -3.49
N ILE A 235 5.56 15.07 -3.87
CA ILE A 235 6.46 14.26 -3.05
C ILE A 235 7.91 14.71 -3.27
N GLU A 236 8.51 15.31 -2.24
CA GLU A 236 9.93 15.71 -2.23
C GLU A 236 10.85 14.54 -1.82
N ASP A 237 10.35 13.59 -1.01
CA ASP A 237 11.13 12.39 -0.70
C ASP A 237 11.41 11.57 -1.97
N PRO A 238 12.68 11.44 -2.41
CA PRO A 238 12.99 10.82 -3.69
C PRO A 238 12.66 9.33 -3.73
N GLY A 239 12.67 8.64 -2.59
CA GLY A 239 12.34 7.23 -2.50
C GLY A 239 10.83 7.00 -2.70
N GLU A 240 10.01 7.72 -1.94
CA GLU A 240 8.55 7.62 -2.04
C GLU A 240 8.06 8.13 -3.42
N ALA A 241 8.67 9.20 -3.95
CA ALA A 241 8.38 9.71 -5.28
C ALA A 241 8.76 8.69 -6.38
N ALA A 242 9.89 7.99 -6.26
CA ALA A 242 10.30 6.98 -7.24
C ALA A 242 9.31 5.81 -7.32
N ILE A 243 8.75 5.38 -6.18
CA ILE A 243 7.71 4.35 -6.15
C ILE A 243 6.43 4.87 -6.82
N ALA A 244 6.02 6.11 -6.53
CA ALA A 244 4.84 6.72 -7.16
C ALA A 244 5.00 6.80 -8.69
N GLN A 245 6.18 7.19 -9.19
CA GLN A 245 6.48 7.18 -10.63
C GLN A 245 6.42 5.77 -11.23
N GLY A 246 6.79 4.73 -10.48
CA GLY A 246 6.65 3.34 -10.93
C GLY A 246 5.20 2.94 -11.23
N ALA A 247 4.25 3.39 -10.40
CA ALA A 247 2.83 3.18 -10.68
C ALA A 247 2.36 3.94 -11.93
N LEU A 248 2.87 5.16 -12.16
CA LEU A 248 2.57 5.94 -13.37
C LEU A 248 3.13 5.31 -14.65
N VAL A 249 4.31 4.68 -14.58
CA VAL A 249 4.84 3.86 -15.68
C VAL A 249 3.85 2.75 -16.02
N GLY A 250 3.39 1.99 -15.01
CA GLY A 250 2.43 0.91 -15.23
C GLY A 250 1.11 1.39 -15.82
N ALA A 251 0.60 2.54 -15.37
CA ALA A 251 -0.58 3.16 -15.93
C ALA A 251 -0.38 3.63 -17.38
N GLY A 252 0.78 4.22 -17.71
CA GLY A 252 1.13 4.61 -19.08
C GLY A 252 1.17 3.41 -20.03
N LEU A 253 1.81 2.32 -19.61
CA LEU A 253 1.87 1.06 -20.37
C LEU A 253 0.50 0.44 -20.59
N ALA A 254 -0.33 0.37 -19.55
CA ALA A 254 -1.70 -0.15 -19.64
C ALA A 254 -2.58 0.68 -20.58
N ALA A 255 -2.34 2.00 -20.66
CA ALA A 255 -3.05 2.92 -21.56
C ALA A 255 -2.42 3.02 -22.96
N HIS A 256 -1.31 2.35 -23.24
CA HIS A 256 -0.50 2.50 -24.45
C HIS A 256 -0.07 3.98 -24.73
N ASP A 257 0.15 4.76 -23.68
CA ASP A 257 0.63 6.16 -23.74
C ASP A 257 2.14 6.20 -23.54
N LEU A 258 2.88 6.06 -24.64
CA LEU A 258 4.36 5.97 -24.65
C LEU A 258 5.01 7.25 -24.11
N ASP A 259 4.46 8.42 -24.42
CA ASP A 259 5.03 9.70 -23.95
C ASP A 259 4.95 9.83 -22.44
N ARG A 260 3.82 9.39 -21.86
CA ARG A 260 3.61 9.36 -20.42
C ARG A 260 4.52 8.35 -19.76
N GLU A 261 4.62 7.15 -20.34
CA GLU A 261 5.52 6.11 -19.88
C GLU A 261 6.97 6.64 -19.84
N GLU A 262 7.46 7.23 -20.93
CA GLU A 262 8.82 7.75 -21.04
C GLU A 262 9.10 8.86 -20.02
N ARG A 263 8.15 9.78 -19.81
CA ARG A 263 8.28 10.83 -18.78
C ARG A 263 8.37 10.23 -17.38
N ALA A 264 7.50 9.28 -17.05
CA ALA A 264 7.50 8.62 -15.74
C ALA A 264 8.81 7.84 -15.52
N TRP A 265 9.30 7.11 -16.52
CA TRP A 265 10.59 6.43 -16.47
C TRP A 265 11.76 7.37 -16.26
N SER A 266 11.80 8.45 -17.04
CA SER A 266 12.89 9.44 -16.98
C SER A 266 12.97 10.07 -15.59
N ARG A 267 11.80 10.43 -15.04
CA ARG A 267 11.72 11.00 -13.70
C ARG A 267 12.07 9.99 -12.62
N GLN A 268 11.57 8.75 -12.71
CA GLN A 268 11.89 7.70 -11.75
C GLN A 268 13.40 7.46 -11.68
N ARG A 269 14.08 7.31 -12.83
CA ARG A 269 15.54 7.15 -12.87
C ARG A 269 16.27 8.33 -12.25
N HIS A 270 15.82 9.56 -12.51
CA HIS A 270 16.38 10.76 -11.89
C HIS A 270 16.20 10.78 -10.36
N LEU A 271 15.03 10.37 -9.85
CA LEU A 271 14.78 10.30 -8.41
C LEU A 271 15.64 9.22 -7.74
N LEU A 272 15.80 8.06 -8.38
CA LEU A 272 16.64 6.97 -7.89
C LEU A 272 18.12 7.37 -7.77
N THR A 273 18.64 8.23 -8.67
CA THR A 273 20.03 8.72 -8.58
C THR A 273 20.21 9.83 -7.55
N ARG A 274 19.14 10.54 -7.19
CA ARG A 274 19.14 11.58 -6.14
C ARG A 274 18.82 11.05 -4.75
N MET A 275 18.41 9.80 -4.65
CA MET A 275 18.07 9.17 -3.38
C MET A 275 19.30 9.14 -2.47
N PRO A 276 19.22 9.70 -1.24
CA PRO A 276 20.35 9.69 -0.33
C PRO A 276 20.70 8.25 0.06
N SER A 277 21.99 7.92 0.15
CA SER A 277 22.43 6.69 0.78
C SER A 277 22.24 6.80 2.29
N TRP A 278 21.66 5.76 2.88
CA TRP A 278 21.57 5.64 4.33
C TRP A 278 22.66 4.69 4.83
N SER A 279 23.00 4.76 6.10
CA SER A 279 23.91 3.79 6.70
C SER A 279 23.36 3.34 8.04
N TRP A 280 23.66 2.11 8.41
CA TRP A 280 23.41 1.66 9.78
C TRP A 280 24.30 2.44 10.75
N PRO A 281 23.76 2.88 11.90
CA PRO A 281 24.55 3.34 13.04
C PRO A 281 25.81 2.50 13.28
N GLY A 282 26.97 3.17 13.30
CA GLY A 282 28.25 2.50 13.53
C GLY A 282 28.84 1.79 12.32
N GLY A 283 28.35 2.04 11.10
CA GLY A 283 28.95 1.55 9.85
C GLY A 283 28.89 0.03 9.68
N ARG A 284 27.88 -0.61 10.29
CA ARG A 284 27.72 -2.08 10.24
C ARG A 284 26.84 -2.48 9.06
N ASP A 285 27.47 -2.76 7.92
CA ASP A 285 26.77 -3.26 6.71
C ASP A 285 26.36 -4.74 6.83
N VAL A 286 26.48 -5.35 8.02
CA VAL A 286 26.11 -6.76 8.24
C VAL A 286 24.63 -6.98 7.99
N HIS A 287 23.78 -6.03 8.39
CA HIS A 287 22.33 -6.10 8.21
C HIS A 287 21.88 -5.88 6.77
N ASP A 288 22.74 -5.37 5.87
CA ASP A 288 22.43 -5.25 4.44
C ASP A 288 22.37 -6.63 3.74
N ARG A 289 22.93 -7.66 4.39
CA ARG A 289 22.90 -9.03 3.87
C ARG A 289 21.67 -9.83 4.31
N ASP A 290 20.83 -9.28 5.19
CA ASP A 290 19.62 -9.94 5.67
C ASP A 290 18.35 -9.15 5.34
N VAL A 291 17.19 -9.67 5.73
CA VAL A 291 15.88 -9.05 5.44
C VAL A 291 15.69 -7.68 6.11
N LEU A 292 16.43 -7.38 7.19
CA LEU A 292 16.41 -6.07 7.84
C LEU A 292 16.98 -4.96 6.96
N ALA A 293 17.73 -5.31 5.91
CA ALA A 293 18.09 -4.38 4.85
C ALA A 293 16.88 -3.58 4.33
N TYR A 294 15.68 -4.19 4.33
CA TYR A 294 14.45 -3.54 3.90
C TYR A 294 13.98 -2.41 4.83
N LEU A 295 14.42 -2.36 6.10
CA LEU A 295 14.06 -1.27 7.02
C LEU A 295 14.74 0.06 6.64
N ARG A 296 15.87 0.01 5.92
CA ARG A 296 16.55 1.22 5.44
C ARG A 296 15.70 1.92 4.37
N PRO A 297 15.46 3.24 4.48
CA PRO A 297 14.59 3.95 3.53
C PRO A 297 15.02 3.83 2.06
N ASP A 298 16.32 3.92 1.77
CA ASP A 298 16.84 3.79 0.41
C ASP A 298 16.68 2.38 -0.17
N HIS A 299 16.98 1.36 0.63
CA HIS A 299 16.80 -0.03 0.23
C HIS A 299 15.33 -0.40 0.06
N ARG A 300 14.46 0.09 0.94
CA ARG A 300 13.00 -0.05 0.81
C ARG A 300 12.53 0.54 -0.51
N ALA A 301 12.87 1.79 -0.77
CA ALA A 301 12.46 2.48 -1.99
C ALA A 301 12.94 1.77 -3.25
N ARG A 302 14.20 1.29 -3.26
CA ARG A 302 14.73 0.46 -4.36
C ARG A 302 13.98 -0.85 -4.51
N PHE A 303 13.67 -1.55 -3.42
CA PHE A 303 12.93 -2.82 -3.45
C PHE A 303 11.50 -2.63 -3.92
N ASP A 304 10.75 -1.70 -3.35
CA ASP A 304 9.36 -1.43 -3.74
C ASP A 304 9.29 -0.93 -5.19
N THR A 305 10.28 -0.14 -5.63
CA THR A 305 10.44 0.23 -7.04
C THR A 305 10.70 -1.00 -7.91
N ALA A 306 11.64 -1.87 -7.53
CA ALA A 306 11.96 -3.10 -8.25
C ALA A 306 10.73 -4.01 -8.40
N VAL A 307 9.96 -4.18 -7.33
CA VAL A 307 8.69 -4.92 -7.33
C VAL A 307 7.65 -4.27 -8.25
N GLY A 308 7.49 -2.94 -8.16
CA GLY A 308 6.52 -2.20 -8.97
C GLY A 308 6.80 -2.27 -10.48
N VAL A 309 8.07 -2.39 -10.88
CA VAL A 309 8.47 -2.51 -12.29
C VAL A 309 8.57 -3.94 -12.80
N LEU A 310 8.33 -4.95 -11.96
CA LEU A 310 8.38 -6.37 -12.35
C LEU A 310 7.61 -6.70 -13.64
N PRO A 311 6.39 -6.16 -13.87
CA PRO A 311 5.65 -6.48 -15.08
C PRO A 311 6.28 -5.95 -16.38
N PHE A 312 7.26 -5.04 -16.28
CA PHE A 312 7.73 -4.23 -17.41
C PHE A 312 9.24 -4.31 -17.63
N SER A 313 10.05 -4.37 -16.57
CA SER A 313 11.52 -4.33 -16.67
C SER A 313 12.20 -5.14 -15.56
N THR A 314 12.39 -6.43 -15.84
CA THR A 314 13.07 -7.37 -14.92
C THR A 314 14.53 -7.01 -14.69
N GLY A 315 15.22 -6.58 -15.75
CA GLY A 315 16.62 -6.15 -15.69
C GLY A 315 16.83 -4.93 -14.79
N LEU A 316 15.92 -3.97 -14.81
CA LEU A 316 15.98 -2.81 -13.92
C LEU A 316 15.80 -3.22 -12.46
N GLY A 317 14.80 -4.07 -12.16
CA GLY A 317 14.59 -4.57 -10.80
C GLY A 317 15.83 -5.26 -10.22
N HIS A 318 16.51 -6.08 -11.01
CA HIS A 318 17.77 -6.70 -10.61
C HIS A 318 18.91 -5.70 -10.40
N ALA A 319 19.04 -4.70 -11.29
CA ALA A 319 20.05 -3.65 -11.17
C ALA A 319 19.87 -2.83 -9.88
N LEU A 320 18.62 -2.50 -9.50
CA LEU A 320 18.31 -1.74 -8.29
C LEU A 320 18.67 -2.47 -6.99
N LEU A 321 18.69 -3.80 -7.03
CA LEU A 321 18.97 -4.65 -5.87
C LEU A 321 20.40 -5.22 -5.87
N THR A 322 21.24 -4.77 -6.80
CA THR A 322 22.64 -5.17 -6.85
C THR A 322 23.34 -4.79 -5.54
N GLY A 323 23.99 -5.78 -4.90
CA GLY A 323 24.62 -5.63 -3.59
C GLY A 323 23.71 -5.93 -2.38
N LEU A 324 22.42 -6.23 -2.61
CA LEU A 324 21.42 -6.52 -1.56
C LEU A 324 20.93 -7.97 -1.70
N PRO A 325 21.69 -8.97 -1.23
CA PRO A 325 21.43 -10.37 -1.55
C PRO A 325 20.08 -10.87 -1.00
N ALA A 326 19.71 -10.51 0.23
CA ALA A 326 18.43 -10.93 0.81
C ALA A 326 17.24 -10.31 0.06
N LEU A 327 17.32 -9.02 -0.28
CA LEU A 327 16.28 -8.34 -1.04
C LEU A 327 16.19 -8.87 -2.47
N SER A 328 17.33 -9.18 -3.09
CA SER A 328 17.40 -9.83 -4.40
C SER A 328 16.75 -11.21 -4.39
N GLU A 329 16.91 -11.98 -3.31
CA GLU A 329 16.28 -13.29 -3.14
C GLU A 329 14.75 -13.18 -3.07
N VAL A 330 14.24 -12.29 -2.22
CA VAL A 330 12.80 -12.03 -2.10
C VAL A 330 12.23 -11.53 -3.43
N HIS A 331 12.93 -10.63 -4.11
CA HIS A 331 12.54 -10.14 -5.42
C HIS A 331 12.50 -11.27 -6.47
N ARG A 332 13.45 -12.22 -6.44
CA ARG A 332 13.42 -13.39 -7.35
C ARG A 332 12.20 -14.26 -7.10
N GLY A 333 11.82 -14.46 -5.84
CA GLY A 333 10.58 -15.17 -5.49
C GLY A 333 9.33 -14.43 -6.00
N ALA A 334 9.26 -13.11 -5.81
CA ALA A 334 8.17 -12.29 -6.36
C ALA A 334 8.12 -12.33 -7.89
N TYR A 335 9.28 -12.28 -8.54
CA TYR A 335 9.43 -12.45 -9.98
C TYR A 335 8.89 -13.80 -10.45
N ALA A 336 9.23 -14.90 -9.76
CA ALA A 336 8.74 -16.23 -10.09
C ALA A 336 7.20 -16.34 -9.97
N CYS A 337 6.61 -15.76 -8.92
CA CYS A 337 5.14 -15.68 -8.80
C CYS A 337 4.52 -14.93 -9.98
N HIS A 338 5.07 -13.76 -10.34
CA HIS A 338 4.59 -12.95 -11.45
C HIS A 338 4.69 -13.68 -12.80
N ARG A 339 5.85 -14.27 -13.11
CA ARG A 339 6.06 -15.02 -14.37
C ARG A 339 5.18 -16.25 -14.47
N SER A 340 4.93 -16.93 -13.35
CA SER A 340 3.98 -18.03 -13.31
C SER A 340 2.55 -17.56 -13.64
N ALA A 341 2.12 -16.40 -13.13
CA ALA A 341 0.81 -15.84 -13.46
C ALA A 341 0.71 -15.45 -14.96
N VAL A 342 1.76 -14.84 -15.53
CA VAL A 342 1.84 -14.51 -16.97
C VAL A 342 1.78 -15.78 -17.82
N TYR A 343 2.53 -16.82 -17.44
CA TYR A 343 2.49 -18.13 -18.09
C TYR A 343 1.06 -18.69 -18.11
N THR A 344 0.38 -18.73 -16.95
CA THR A 344 -0.99 -19.22 -16.84
C THR A 344 -1.97 -18.40 -17.67
N GLU A 345 -1.89 -17.08 -17.64
CA GLU A 345 -2.71 -16.20 -18.46
C GLU A 345 -2.56 -16.49 -19.96
N GLN A 346 -1.31 -16.58 -20.44
CA GLN A 346 -1.03 -16.88 -21.84
C GLN A 346 -1.59 -18.24 -22.24
N ARG A 347 -1.43 -19.26 -21.40
CA ARG A 347 -1.99 -20.61 -21.62
C ARG A 347 -3.52 -20.60 -21.67
N LEU A 348 -4.19 -19.90 -20.76
CA LEU A 348 -5.64 -19.77 -20.74
C LEU A 348 -6.18 -19.07 -21.99
N CYS A 349 -5.47 -18.08 -22.50
CA CYS A 349 -5.81 -17.42 -23.77
C CYS A 349 -5.46 -18.25 -25.03
N GLY A 350 -4.96 -19.49 -24.89
CA GLY A 350 -4.49 -20.31 -26.02
C GLY A 350 -3.24 -19.76 -26.71
N ARG A 351 -2.53 -18.80 -26.10
CA ARG A 351 -1.28 -18.24 -26.62
C ARG A 351 -0.11 -19.13 -26.24
N ARG A 352 0.92 -19.15 -27.10
CA ARG A 352 2.21 -19.75 -26.73
C ARG A 352 2.81 -18.91 -25.60
N PRO A 353 3.19 -19.52 -24.46
CA PRO A 353 3.81 -18.75 -23.38
C PRO A 353 5.13 -18.14 -23.82
N ASP A 354 5.44 -16.99 -23.25
CA ASP A 354 6.75 -16.39 -23.36
C ASP A 354 7.83 -17.39 -22.88
N PRO A 355 8.94 -17.58 -23.62
CA PRO A 355 9.96 -18.57 -23.26
C PRO A 355 10.53 -18.39 -21.86
N GLU A 356 10.73 -17.15 -21.40
CA GLU A 356 11.24 -16.86 -20.07
C GLU A 356 10.17 -17.16 -19.00
N ALA A 357 8.90 -16.82 -19.27
CA ALA A 357 7.81 -17.16 -18.34
C ALA A 357 7.66 -18.68 -18.16
N ALA A 358 7.71 -19.42 -19.27
CA ALA A 358 7.68 -20.88 -19.25
C ALA A 358 8.89 -21.47 -18.51
N ALA A 359 10.10 -20.95 -18.76
CA ALA A 359 11.32 -21.44 -18.10
C ALA A 359 11.26 -21.27 -16.58
N VAL A 360 10.86 -20.08 -16.09
CA VAL A 360 10.73 -19.79 -14.65
C VAL A 360 9.62 -20.61 -14.01
N HIS A 361 8.46 -20.72 -14.67
CA HIS A 361 7.36 -21.56 -14.19
C HIS A 361 7.79 -23.03 -14.08
N ASP A 362 8.43 -23.57 -15.12
CA ASP A 362 8.91 -24.95 -15.13
C ASP A 362 10.03 -25.22 -14.12
N GLU A 363 10.88 -24.24 -13.83
CA GLU A 363 11.90 -24.33 -12.78
C GLU A 363 11.27 -24.61 -11.41
N VAL A 364 10.32 -23.78 -11.00
CA VAL A 364 9.59 -23.97 -9.74
C VAL A 364 8.76 -25.27 -9.78
N ARG A 365 8.15 -25.60 -10.92
CA ARG A 365 7.36 -26.83 -11.08
C ARG A 365 8.20 -28.10 -10.88
N ARG A 366 9.47 -28.09 -11.29
CA ARG A 366 10.40 -29.22 -11.14
C ARG A 366 10.87 -29.40 -9.69
N ASP A 367 11.12 -28.30 -8.97
CA ASP A 367 11.50 -28.34 -7.56
C ASP A 367 10.74 -27.28 -6.73
N PRO A 368 9.46 -27.54 -6.40
CA PRO A 368 8.66 -26.59 -5.64
C PRO A 368 9.15 -26.44 -4.20
N MET A 369 9.90 -27.41 -3.65
CA MET A 369 10.43 -27.30 -2.29
C MET A 369 11.57 -26.29 -2.21
N ALA A 370 12.43 -26.22 -3.24
CA ALA A 370 13.51 -25.24 -3.30
C ALA A 370 13.01 -23.79 -3.45
N ALA A 371 11.85 -23.59 -4.10
CA ALA A 371 11.29 -22.25 -4.32
C ALA A 371 10.67 -21.60 -3.06
N GLY A 372 10.50 -22.36 -1.98
CA GLY A 372 9.83 -21.92 -0.76
C GLY A 372 8.29 -21.96 -0.86
N PRO A 373 7.59 -21.94 0.28
CA PRO A 373 6.17 -22.28 0.35
C PRO A 373 5.25 -21.30 -0.38
N ILE A 374 5.58 -20.00 -0.40
CA ILE A 374 4.78 -18.98 -1.07
C ILE A 374 4.81 -19.19 -2.58
N VAL A 375 6.01 -19.27 -3.17
CA VAL A 375 6.19 -19.44 -4.61
C VAL A 375 5.62 -20.79 -5.06
N ALA A 376 5.88 -21.86 -4.31
CA ALA A 376 5.32 -23.18 -4.56
C ALA A 376 3.78 -23.17 -4.59
N ALA A 377 3.14 -22.47 -3.65
CA ALA A 377 1.69 -22.36 -3.60
C ALA A 377 1.11 -21.60 -4.80
N VAL A 378 1.73 -20.49 -5.21
CA VAL A 378 1.30 -19.75 -6.41
C VAL A 378 1.43 -20.60 -7.67
N VAL A 379 2.57 -21.27 -7.87
CA VAL A 379 2.77 -22.15 -9.04
C VAL A 379 1.82 -23.36 -8.98
N SER A 380 1.58 -23.94 -7.81
CA SER A 380 0.61 -25.02 -7.62
C SER A 380 -0.82 -24.58 -7.96
N ALA A 381 -1.22 -23.38 -7.55
CA ALA A 381 -2.54 -22.83 -7.89
C ALA A 381 -2.67 -22.66 -9.41
N ASN A 382 -1.64 -22.12 -10.05
CA ASN A 382 -1.57 -21.89 -11.49
C ASN A 382 -1.62 -23.20 -12.30
N GLU A 383 -0.88 -24.23 -11.89
CA GLU A 383 -0.94 -25.56 -12.50
C GLU A 383 -2.34 -26.18 -12.36
N GLN A 384 -2.92 -26.08 -11.17
CA GLN A 384 -4.29 -26.51 -10.93
C GLN A 384 -5.26 -25.76 -11.83
N VAL A 385 -5.18 -24.42 -11.98
CA VAL A 385 -6.04 -23.66 -12.90
C VAL A 385 -5.99 -24.25 -14.32
N LEU A 386 -4.81 -24.64 -14.79
CA LEU A 386 -4.57 -25.20 -16.12
C LEU A 386 -4.99 -26.68 -16.29
N GLY A 387 -5.46 -27.38 -15.25
CA GLY A 387 -5.82 -28.80 -15.37
C GLY A 387 -4.76 -29.77 -14.90
N ALA A 388 -3.60 -29.29 -14.44
CA ALA A 388 -2.53 -30.14 -13.94
C ALA A 388 -2.77 -30.55 -12.48
N ALA A 389 -1.97 -31.51 -12.02
CA ALA A 389 -2.01 -31.98 -10.64
C ALA A 389 -1.49 -30.92 -9.66
N GLU A 390 -2.00 -30.96 -8.43
CA GLU A 390 -1.47 -30.16 -7.32
C GLU A 390 0.02 -30.47 -7.09
N LEU A 391 0.86 -29.43 -7.04
CA LEU A 391 2.27 -29.58 -6.69
C LEU A 391 2.44 -29.78 -5.19
N PRO A 392 3.49 -30.50 -4.74
CA PRO A 392 3.78 -30.61 -3.32
C PRO A 392 4.10 -29.21 -2.76
N VAL A 393 3.35 -28.79 -1.74
CA VAL A 393 3.58 -27.57 -0.96
C VAL A 393 3.71 -28.00 0.50
N GLY A 394 4.89 -27.76 1.10
CA GLY A 394 5.23 -28.29 2.42
C GLY A 394 4.43 -27.66 3.57
N ASP A 395 3.97 -26.41 3.39
CA ASP A 395 3.14 -25.72 4.37
C ASP A 395 1.65 -25.97 4.10
N PRO A 396 0.89 -26.51 5.07
CA PRO A 396 -0.51 -26.89 4.88
C PRO A 396 -1.46 -25.71 4.65
N VAL A 397 -1.15 -24.52 5.18
CA VAL A 397 -1.96 -23.31 4.98
C VAL A 397 -1.76 -22.79 3.56
N TYR A 398 -0.51 -22.73 3.09
CA TYR A 398 -0.20 -22.35 1.71
C TYR A 398 -0.72 -23.38 0.70
N ARG A 399 -0.71 -24.66 1.04
CA ARG A 399 -1.35 -25.71 0.25
C ARG A 399 -2.86 -25.50 0.12
N LEU A 400 -3.55 -25.24 1.23
CA LEU A 400 -4.99 -24.92 1.23
C LEU A 400 -5.27 -23.66 0.40
N TYR A 401 -4.45 -22.62 0.58
CA TYR A 401 -4.54 -21.38 -0.21
C TYR A 401 -4.44 -21.66 -1.71
N ALA A 402 -3.50 -22.49 -2.15
CA ALA A 402 -3.33 -22.84 -3.56
C ALA A 402 -4.58 -23.50 -4.16
N ARG A 403 -5.16 -24.48 -3.45
CA ARG A 403 -6.38 -25.19 -3.91
C ARG A 403 -7.58 -24.26 -4.00
N ILE A 404 -7.85 -23.47 -2.96
CA ILE A 404 -8.96 -22.53 -2.95
C ILE A 404 -8.80 -21.50 -4.07
N THR A 405 -7.62 -20.90 -4.20
CA THR A 405 -7.33 -19.88 -5.22
C THR A 405 -7.50 -20.45 -6.64
N ALA A 406 -7.05 -21.68 -6.88
CA ALA A 406 -7.21 -22.33 -8.18
C ALA A 406 -8.69 -22.58 -8.54
N ARG A 407 -9.48 -23.08 -7.58
CA ARG A 407 -10.91 -23.33 -7.79
C ARG A 407 -11.68 -22.03 -8.01
N THR A 408 -11.44 -21.01 -7.18
CA THR A 408 -12.01 -19.66 -7.33
C THR A 408 -11.67 -19.06 -8.70
N THR A 409 -10.41 -19.13 -9.12
CA THR A 409 -9.97 -18.61 -10.43
C THR A 409 -10.65 -19.32 -11.59
N ARG A 410 -10.81 -20.65 -11.51
CA ARG A 410 -11.53 -21.43 -12.54
C ARG A 410 -13.02 -21.10 -12.57
N ALA A 411 -13.66 -20.96 -11.42
CA ALA A 411 -15.07 -20.56 -11.34
C ALA A 411 -15.29 -19.21 -12.05
N HIS A 412 -14.46 -18.22 -11.74
CA HIS A 412 -14.56 -16.87 -12.33
C HIS A 412 -14.25 -16.82 -13.82
N ARG A 413 -13.18 -17.51 -14.26
CA ARG A 413 -12.67 -17.35 -15.64
C ARG A 413 -13.24 -18.34 -16.63
N LEU A 414 -13.56 -19.55 -16.17
CA LEU A 414 -14.00 -20.64 -17.03
C LEU A 414 -15.49 -20.94 -16.86
N GLY A 415 -16.19 -20.19 -15.98
CA GLY A 415 -17.59 -20.47 -15.65
C GLY A 415 -17.76 -21.88 -15.10
N ALA A 416 -16.76 -22.38 -14.36
CA ALA A 416 -16.81 -23.74 -13.84
C ALA A 416 -17.95 -23.88 -12.83
N ASP A 417 -18.86 -24.83 -13.08
CA ASP A 417 -20.03 -25.09 -12.23
C ASP A 417 -19.68 -25.66 -10.84
N ASP A 418 -18.43 -26.08 -10.63
CA ASP A 418 -17.96 -26.61 -9.35
C ASP A 418 -17.71 -25.50 -8.32
N LEU A 419 -18.82 -24.95 -7.85
CA LEU A 419 -18.90 -24.01 -6.73
C LEU A 419 -19.04 -24.71 -5.37
N ALA A 420 -18.79 -26.03 -5.32
CA ALA A 420 -18.91 -26.78 -4.08
C ALA A 420 -17.89 -26.26 -3.06
N PRO A 421 -18.26 -26.08 -1.78
CA PRO A 421 -17.34 -25.61 -0.75
C PRO A 421 -16.07 -26.46 -0.69
N GLU A 422 -14.91 -25.83 -0.52
CA GLU A 422 -13.66 -26.56 -0.30
C GLU A 422 -13.72 -27.30 1.04
N PRO A 423 -13.40 -28.60 1.07
CA PRO A 423 -13.35 -29.36 2.32
C PRO A 423 -12.40 -28.70 3.32
N VAL A 424 -12.95 -28.34 4.47
CA VAL A 424 -12.18 -27.74 5.57
C VAL A 424 -11.22 -28.79 6.13
N PRO A 425 -9.92 -28.49 6.31
CA PRO A 425 -8.99 -29.42 6.92
C PRO A 425 -9.48 -29.90 8.28
N ALA A 426 -9.41 -31.21 8.53
CA ALA A 426 -9.79 -31.80 9.81
C ALA A 426 -8.91 -31.29 10.97
N VAL A 427 -7.65 -30.97 10.67
CA VAL A 427 -6.70 -30.38 11.63
C VAL A 427 -6.48 -28.92 11.26
N PHE A 428 -6.82 -28.03 12.19
CA PHE A 428 -6.63 -26.59 12.09
C PHE A 428 -5.45 -26.17 12.97
N ASP A 429 -4.46 -25.48 12.41
CA ASP A 429 -3.48 -24.81 13.26
C ASP A 429 -4.11 -23.53 13.81
N LEU A 430 -4.65 -23.62 15.03
CA LEU A 430 -5.32 -22.51 15.70
C LEU A 430 -4.42 -21.29 15.94
N ARG A 431 -3.09 -21.42 15.78
CA ARG A 431 -2.16 -20.28 15.85
C ARG A 431 -2.23 -19.42 14.58
N ARG A 432 -2.71 -19.99 13.46
CA ARG A 432 -2.75 -19.38 12.13
C ARG A 432 -4.16 -18.99 11.70
N LEU A 433 -5.07 -18.75 12.65
CA LEU A 433 -6.42 -18.25 12.35
C LEU A 433 -6.42 -17.00 11.44
N PRO A 434 -5.53 -16.00 11.63
CA PRO A 434 -5.43 -14.87 10.69
C PRO A 434 -5.09 -15.29 9.26
N ALA A 435 -4.17 -16.25 9.08
CA ALA A 435 -3.84 -16.78 7.76
C ALA A 435 -5.05 -17.45 7.08
N TYR A 436 -5.85 -18.23 7.82
CA TYR A 436 -7.07 -18.83 7.26
C TYR A 436 -8.15 -17.78 6.93
N ALA A 437 -8.30 -16.77 7.78
CA ALA A 437 -9.19 -15.63 7.51
C ALA A 437 -8.75 -14.88 6.24
N GLU A 438 -7.44 -14.74 6.01
CA GLU A 438 -6.88 -14.11 4.82
C GLU A 438 -7.16 -14.93 3.54
N ILE A 439 -7.15 -16.26 3.62
CA ILE A 439 -7.60 -17.12 2.52
C ILE A 439 -9.07 -16.84 2.18
N VAL A 440 -9.93 -16.72 3.20
CA VAL A 440 -11.36 -16.40 3.04
C VAL A 440 -11.52 -15.03 2.38
N ARG A 441 -10.86 -14.01 2.90
CA ARG A 441 -10.93 -12.62 2.42
C ARG A 441 -10.58 -12.49 0.94
N ARG A 442 -9.54 -13.19 0.50
CA ARG A 442 -9.08 -13.14 -0.90
C ARG A 442 -9.97 -13.89 -1.89
N ASN A 443 -10.89 -14.72 -1.41
CA ASN A 443 -11.79 -15.53 -2.24
C ASN A 443 -13.26 -15.32 -1.82
N ALA A 444 -13.55 -14.19 -1.18
CA ALA A 444 -14.81 -13.92 -0.50
C ALA A 444 -16.01 -13.83 -1.45
N ASP A 445 -15.75 -13.54 -2.73
CA ASP A 445 -16.71 -13.43 -3.82
C ASP A 445 -17.20 -14.79 -4.36
N THR A 446 -16.75 -15.90 -3.76
CA THR A 446 -17.19 -17.24 -4.13
C THR A 446 -17.75 -18.03 -2.94
N PRO A 447 -18.72 -18.93 -3.17
CA PRO A 447 -19.22 -19.83 -2.12
C PRO A 447 -18.19 -20.89 -1.69
N ILE A 448 -17.08 -21.04 -2.42
CA ILE A 448 -16.03 -22.04 -2.18
C ILE A 448 -15.46 -21.91 -0.76
N VAL A 449 -15.36 -20.68 -0.24
CA VAL A 449 -14.81 -20.41 1.09
C VAL A 449 -15.84 -20.40 2.22
N ALA A 450 -17.13 -20.56 1.94
CA ALA A 450 -18.18 -20.41 2.95
C ALA A 450 -18.01 -21.37 4.15
N ALA A 451 -17.67 -22.64 3.88
CA ALA A 451 -17.42 -23.63 4.94
C ALA A 451 -16.17 -23.29 5.76
N LEU A 452 -15.10 -22.82 5.10
CA LEU A 452 -13.87 -22.37 5.75
C LEU A 452 -14.17 -21.15 6.63
N ALA A 453 -14.87 -20.15 6.10
CA ALA A 453 -15.24 -18.93 6.81
C ALA A 453 -16.04 -19.22 8.07
N ALA A 454 -17.06 -20.08 7.98
CA ALA A 454 -17.85 -20.50 9.15
C ALA A 454 -16.99 -21.16 10.23
N ARG A 455 -16.05 -22.04 9.84
CA ARG A 455 -15.14 -22.69 10.79
C ARG A 455 -14.17 -21.69 11.42
N VAL A 456 -13.49 -20.87 10.62
CA VAL A 456 -12.53 -19.86 11.11
C VAL A 456 -13.23 -18.90 12.06
N ARG A 457 -14.45 -18.45 11.73
CA ARG A 457 -15.24 -17.58 12.60
C ARG A 457 -15.55 -18.24 13.95
N ALA A 458 -16.02 -19.49 13.94
CA ALA A 458 -16.34 -20.21 15.18
C ALA A 458 -15.11 -20.35 16.09
N GLU A 459 -13.96 -20.71 15.52
CA GLU A 459 -12.70 -20.83 16.27
C GLU A 459 -12.17 -19.48 16.75
N ALA A 460 -12.30 -18.43 15.93
CA ALA A 460 -11.87 -17.07 16.30
C ALA A 460 -12.73 -16.53 17.45
N ILE A 461 -14.06 -16.73 17.43
CA ILE A 461 -14.94 -16.38 18.56
C ILE A 461 -14.57 -17.17 19.81
N ALA A 462 -14.38 -18.49 19.69
CA ALA A 462 -14.05 -19.36 20.82
C ALA A 462 -12.73 -18.99 21.51
N ARG A 463 -11.81 -18.35 20.78
CA ARG A 463 -10.48 -17.97 21.25
C ARG A 463 -10.31 -16.48 21.49
N ASP A 464 -11.34 -15.69 21.22
CA ASP A 464 -11.26 -14.23 21.24
C ASP A 464 -10.15 -13.69 20.30
N ASP A 465 -9.98 -14.31 19.12
CA ASP A 465 -9.00 -13.88 18.11
C ASP A 465 -9.57 -12.73 17.28
N ARG A 466 -9.53 -11.51 17.86
CA ARG A 466 -10.05 -10.27 17.24
C ARG A 466 -9.46 -9.99 15.86
N GLU A 467 -8.20 -10.34 15.64
CA GLU A 467 -7.51 -10.09 14.36
C GLU A 467 -8.12 -10.94 13.24
N ALA A 468 -8.32 -12.24 13.48
CA ALA A 468 -9.03 -13.10 12.52
C ALA A 468 -10.48 -12.63 12.28
N LEU A 469 -11.16 -12.14 13.33
CA LEU A 469 -12.53 -11.61 13.19
C LEU A 469 -12.58 -10.32 12.36
N LEU A 470 -11.60 -9.42 12.51
CA LEU A 470 -11.51 -8.21 11.69
C LEU A 470 -11.26 -8.56 10.21
N ILE A 471 -10.36 -9.51 9.92
CA ILE A 471 -10.10 -10.00 8.56
C ILE A 471 -11.37 -10.63 7.96
N LEU A 472 -12.12 -11.41 8.74
CA LEU A 472 -13.40 -11.99 8.30
C LEU A 472 -14.50 -10.94 8.12
N ALA A 473 -14.52 -9.89 8.94
CA ALA A 473 -15.46 -8.78 8.78
C ALA A 473 -15.18 -7.99 7.49
N ASP A 474 -13.90 -7.77 7.16
CA ASP A 474 -13.51 -7.14 5.88
C ASP A 474 -13.95 -7.99 4.68
N ALA A 475 -13.93 -9.31 4.85
CA ALA A 475 -14.43 -10.27 3.86
C ALA A 475 -15.97 -10.39 3.81
N GLY A 476 -16.72 -9.73 4.68
CA GLY A 476 -18.18 -9.85 4.78
C GLY A 476 -18.71 -11.11 5.48
N TYR A 477 -17.85 -11.85 6.21
CA TYR A 477 -18.20 -13.10 6.91
C TYR A 477 -18.36 -12.96 8.43
N ALA A 478 -18.08 -11.77 8.98
CA ALA A 478 -18.33 -11.44 10.38
C ALA A 478 -18.99 -10.06 10.50
N ASP A 479 -19.75 -9.88 11.58
CA ASP A 479 -20.36 -8.59 11.91
C ASP A 479 -19.26 -7.65 12.45
N PRO A 480 -18.98 -6.51 11.80
CA PRO A 480 -17.98 -5.57 12.26
C PRO A 480 -18.43 -4.82 13.54
N ASP A 481 -19.74 -4.67 13.80
CA ASP A 481 -20.21 -3.77 14.86
C ASP A 481 -19.69 -4.14 16.26
N PRO A 482 -19.80 -5.41 16.72
CA PRO A 482 -19.23 -5.81 18.01
C PRO A 482 -17.72 -5.59 18.12
N LEU A 483 -17.00 -5.69 16.99
CA LEU A 483 -15.54 -5.52 16.92
C LEU A 483 -15.14 -4.04 16.96
N LEU A 484 -15.99 -3.14 16.44
CA LEU A 484 -15.77 -1.70 16.41
C LEU A 484 -16.21 -1.02 17.72
N ASP A 485 -17.28 -1.51 18.35
CA ASP A 485 -17.84 -1.01 19.61
C ASP A 485 -16.99 -1.34 20.83
N GLU A 486 -16.27 -2.46 20.80
CA GLU A 486 -15.46 -2.85 21.95
C GLU A 486 -14.30 -1.84 22.09
N PRO A 487 -14.27 -1.03 23.19
CA PRO A 487 -13.20 -0.09 23.42
C PRO A 487 -11.90 -0.87 23.33
N THR A 488 -10.87 -0.29 22.69
CA THR A 488 -9.53 -0.87 22.57
C THR A 488 -8.99 -1.15 23.96
N ARG A 489 -9.36 -2.30 24.53
CA ARG A 489 -8.82 -2.77 25.79
C ARG A 489 -7.34 -2.98 25.48
N PRO A 490 -6.43 -2.32 26.22
CA PRO A 490 -5.02 -2.47 25.97
C PRO A 490 -4.73 -3.97 25.95
N ARG A 491 -4.16 -4.45 24.83
CA ARG A 491 -3.82 -5.85 24.62
C ARG A 491 -2.98 -6.22 25.82
N ARG A 492 -3.54 -6.99 26.77
CA ARG A 492 -2.74 -7.53 27.86
C ARG A 492 -1.78 -8.46 27.15
N HIS A 493 -0.54 -8.00 26.89
CA HIS A 493 0.52 -8.84 26.39
C HIS A 493 0.57 -10.01 27.35
N ARG A 494 -0.05 -11.11 26.93
CA ARG A 494 -0.09 -12.34 27.68
C ARG A 494 1.34 -12.82 27.57
N GLU A 495 2.15 -12.50 28.57
CA GLU A 495 3.56 -12.88 28.58
C GLU A 495 3.62 -14.35 28.17
N PRO A 496 4.35 -14.67 27.09
CA PRO A 496 4.31 -15.99 26.51
C PRO A 496 4.89 -16.95 27.53
N PHE A 497 4.00 -17.66 28.23
CA PHE A 497 4.29 -18.79 29.11
C PHE A 497 5.51 -18.59 30.01
N GLY A 498 5.37 -17.70 31.00
CA GLY A 498 6.17 -17.83 32.22
C GLY A 498 5.93 -19.24 32.80
N GLY A 499 6.95 -20.09 32.77
CA GLY A 499 6.87 -21.43 33.35
C GLY A 499 6.40 -21.37 34.81
N PRO A 500 5.74 -22.43 35.32
CA PRO A 500 5.22 -22.46 36.69
C PRO A 500 6.39 -22.34 37.68
N GLY A 501 6.63 -21.14 38.21
CA GLY A 501 7.71 -20.89 39.17
C GLY A 501 8.14 -19.43 39.37
N HIS A 502 7.82 -18.51 38.44
CA HIS A 502 8.15 -17.10 38.66
C HIS A 502 7.08 -16.41 39.50
N ALA A 503 7.40 -16.18 40.77
CA ALA A 503 6.59 -15.39 41.69
C ALA A 503 6.32 -14.00 41.09
N GLU A 504 5.04 -13.67 40.96
CA GLU A 504 4.54 -12.40 40.43
C GLU A 504 5.24 -11.23 41.15
N PRO A 505 5.98 -10.35 40.44
CA PRO A 505 6.70 -9.26 41.09
C PRO A 505 5.70 -8.34 41.78
N LYS A 506 5.82 -8.21 43.11
CA LYS A 506 4.98 -7.30 43.93
C LYS A 506 4.96 -5.92 43.28
N ARG A 507 3.78 -5.54 42.75
CA ARG A 507 3.55 -4.23 42.12
C ARG A 507 3.96 -3.13 43.11
N ARG A 508 4.94 -2.29 42.72
CA ARG A 508 5.34 -1.14 43.53
C ARG A 508 4.19 -0.12 43.54
N PRO A 509 3.70 0.33 44.71
CA PRO A 509 2.71 1.40 44.79
C PRO A 509 3.33 2.68 44.22
N GLY A 510 2.70 3.26 43.20
CA GLY A 510 3.19 4.46 42.49
C GLY A 510 3.47 4.28 41.00
N HIS A 511 3.28 3.08 40.43
CA HIS A 511 3.33 2.91 38.98
C HIS A 511 2.12 3.59 38.32
N VAL A 512 2.39 4.67 37.57
CA VAL A 512 1.43 5.28 36.65
C VAL A 512 0.95 4.19 35.70
N GLU A 513 -0.38 4.00 35.66
CA GLU A 513 -1.01 3.06 34.74
C GLU A 513 -0.53 3.36 33.31
N PRO A 514 0.06 2.38 32.59
CA PRO A 514 0.59 2.65 31.26
C PRO A 514 -0.52 3.24 30.40
N LYS A 515 -0.23 4.37 29.73
CA LYS A 515 -1.14 4.93 28.72
C LYS A 515 -1.57 3.78 27.79
N PRO A 516 -2.87 3.65 27.47
CA PRO A 516 -3.31 2.63 26.53
C PRO A 516 -2.44 2.75 25.28
N SER A 517 -1.71 1.69 24.92
CA SER A 517 -1.00 1.65 23.64
C SER A 517 -2.03 1.96 22.56
N PRO A 518 -1.73 2.84 21.60
CA PRO A 518 -2.59 3.02 20.43
C PRO A 518 -2.84 1.63 19.86
N GLY A 519 -4.10 1.21 19.96
CA GLY A 519 -4.53 -0.15 19.66
C GLY A 519 -4.45 -0.40 18.17
N ASN A 520 -5.05 -1.50 17.71
CA ASN A 520 -5.12 -1.90 16.29
C ASN A 520 -5.94 -0.92 15.39
N GLU A 521 -5.84 0.39 15.63
CA GLU A 521 -6.58 1.46 14.95
C GLU A 521 -6.25 1.52 13.46
N PRO A 522 -4.98 1.41 13.01
CA PRO A 522 -4.68 1.33 11.59
C PRO A 522 -5.36 0.13 10.92
N GLU A 523 -5.32 -1.06 11.53
CA GLU A 523 -5.94 -2.26 10.97
C GLU A 523 -7.47 -2.18 10.93
N MET A 524 -8.09 -1.48 11.89
CA MET A 524 -9.55 -1.23 11.91
C MET A 524 -9.98 -0.13 10.93
N SER A 525 -9.06 0.66 10.37
CA SER A 525 -9.42 1.87 9.62
C SER A 525 -10.26 1.57 8.38
N ILE A 526 -9.93 0.51 7.64
CA ILE A 526 -10.72 0.05 6.48
C ILE A 526 -12.18 -0.19 6.88
N LEU A 527 -12.40 -0.96 7.96
CA LEU A 527 -13.75 -1.28 8.45
C LEU A 527 -14.47 -0.04 8.99
N LEU A 528 -13.76 0.83 9.69
CA LEU A 528 -14.33 2.07 10.20
C LEU A 528 -14.81 2.96 9.06
N PHE A 529 -14.00 3.19 8.02
CA PHE A 529 -14.41 4.01 6.88
C PHE A 529 -15.56 3.37 6.09
N ARG A 530 -15.56 2.04 5.95
CA ARG A 530 -16.61 1.32 5.22
C ARG A 530 -17.95 1.28 5.96
N HIS A 531 -17.95 1.08 7.27
CA HIS A 531 -19.18 0.82 8.04
C HIS A 531 -19.60 1.98 8.95
N ARG A 532 -18.66 2.83 9.39
CA ARG A 532 -18.89 3.91 10.36
C ARG A 532 -18.04 5.16 10.03
N PRO A 533 -18.20 5.77 8.83
CA PRO A 533 -17.32 6.84 8.36
C PRO A 533 -17.24 8.05 9.32
N ASP A 534 -18.34 8.41 9.97
CA ASP A 534 -18.36 9.48 10.97
C ASP A 534 -17.47 9.17 12.18
N GLU A 535 -17.46 7.91 12.62
CA GLU A 535 -16.60 7.45 13.70
C GLU A 535 -15.15 7.39 13.25
N ALA A 536 -14.89 6.91 12.03
CA ALA A 536 -13.56 6.89 11.42
C ALA A 536 -12.93 8.29 11.43
N VAL A 537 -13.66 9.30 10.96
CA VAL A 537 -13.20 10.70 10.93
C VAL A 537 -12.93 11.23 12.34
N ARG A 538 -13.79 10.93 13.33
CA ARG A 538 -13.56 11.31 14.73
C ARG A 538 -12.28 10.65 15.29
N ARG A 539 -12.06 9.36 15.02
CA ARG A 539 -10.87 8.64 15.48
C ARG A 539 -9.60 9.15 14.81
N VAL A 540 -9.64 9.42 13.49
CA VAL A 540 -8.51 10.06 12.79
C VAL A 540 -8.23 11.44 13.38
N ALA A 541 -9.24 12.28 13.64
CA ALA A 541 -9.03 13.59 14.25
C ALA A 541 -8.42 13.49 15.67
N ALA A 542 -8.85 12.50 16.46
CA ALA A 542 -8.25 12.21 17.76
C ALA A 542 -6.78 11.74 17.62
N ALA A 543 -6.50 10.82 16.68
CA ALA A 543 -5.16 10.34 16.39
C ALA A 543 -4.24 11.47 15.93
N VAL A 544 -4.69 12.34 15.01
CA VAL A 544 -3.98 13.54 14.55
C VAL A 544 -3.56 14.45 15.72
N SER A 545 -4.40 14.55 16.75
CA SER A 545 -4.11 15.35 17.95
C SER A 545 -3.05 14.73 18.85
N ALA A 546 -2.98 13.40 18.87
CA ALA A 546 -2.16 12.62 19.80
C ALA A 546 -0.83 12.19 19.18
N ASP A 547 -0.88 11.68 17.95
CA ASP A 547 0.21 11.07 17.21
C ASP A 547 -0.10 11.05 15.70
N TRP A 548 0.59 11.91 14.94
CA TRP A 548 0.46 11.98 13.48
C TRP A 548 0.80 10.65 12.79
N THR A 549 1.75 9.87 13.31
CA THR A 549 2.15 8.59 12.72
C THR A 549 1.01 7.58 12.75
N VAL A 550 0.23 7.56 13.84
CA VAL A 550 -0.98 6.71 13.93
C VAL A 550 -2.04 7.19 12.93
N ALA A 551 -2.30 8.50 12.86
CA ALA A 551 -3.27 9.04 11.91
C ALA A 551 -2.89 8.78 10.44
N ALA A 552 -1.62 8.99 10.09
CA ALA A 552 -1.10 8.69 8.76
C ALA A 552 -1.22 7.20 8.43
N ALA A 553 -0.94 6.30 9.39
CA ALA A 553 -1.16 4.87 9.22
C ALA A 553 -2.64 4.54 8.97
N MET A 554 -3.58 5.13 9.72
CA MET A 554 -5.01 4.94 9.52
C MET A 554 -5.45 5.36 8.11
N LEU A 555 -5.00 6.53 7.66
CA LEU A 555 -5.30 7.06 6.33
C LEU A 555 -4.65 6.24 5.21
N GLU A 556 -3.43 5.72 5.44
CA GLU A 556 -2.74 4.83 4.49
C GLU A 556 -3.52 3.53 4.29
N HIS A 557 -3.95 2.89 5.37
CA HIS A 557 -4.70 1.62 5.30
C HIS A 557 -6.08 1.80 4.66
N ALA A 558 -6.72 2.96 4.81
CA ALA A 558 -8.04 3.27 4.27
C ALA A 558 -8.00 4.08 2.97
N ALA A 559 -6.86 4.15 2.27
CA ALA A 559 -6.72 5.01 1.10
C ALA A 559 -7.74 4.67 -0.02
N ALA A 560 -7.96 3.37 -0.29
CA ALA A 560 -8.92 2.94 -1.31
C ALA A 560 -10.37 3.32 -0.94
N GLU A 561 -10.75 3.13 0.32
CA GLU A 561 -12.06 3.46 0.88
C GLU A 561 -12.29 4.97 0.86
N LEU A 562 -11.28 5.76 1.21
CA LEU A 562 -11.32 7.21 1.13
C LEU A 562 -11.51 7.71 -0.31
N LEU A 563 -10.78 7.12 -1.27
CA LEU A 563 -10.95 7.43 -2.69
C LEU A 563 -12.35 7.05 -3.19
N ALA A 564 -12.89 5.91 -2.76
CA ALA A 564 -14.23 5.47 -3.13
C ALA A 564 -15.32 6.38 -2.53
N LEU A 565 -15.14 6.86 -1.30
CA LEU A 565 -16.12 7.68 -0.59
C LEU A 565 -16.07 9.17 -0.98
N ALA A 566 -14.87 9.73 -1.15
CA ALA A 566 -14.67 11.18 -1.33
C ALA A 566 -14.11 11.56 -2.72
N GLY A 567 -13.85 10.58 -3.58
CA GLY A 567 -13.33 10.79 -4.93
C GLY A 567 -11.83 11.11 -4.97
N PRO A 568 -11.27 11.30 -6.18
CA PRO A 568 -9.81 11.42 -6.38
C PRO A 568 -9.19 12.68 -5.75
N ARG A 569 -9.98 13.72 -5.48
CA ARG A 569 -9.47 14.99 -4.91
C ARG A 569 -9.14 14.92 -3.43
N ILE A 570 -9.64 13.91 -2.70
CA ILE A 570 -9.44 13.78 -1.25
C ILE A 570 -7.96 13.81 -0.85
N ALA A 571 -7.08 13.25 -1.68
CA ALA A 571 -5.65 13.23 -1.41
C ALA A 571 -5.03 14.65 -1.37
N HIS A 572 -5.43 15.51 -2.32
CA HIS A 572 -5.00 16.91 -2.34
C HIS A 572 -5.60 17.70 -1.18
N ASP A 573 -6.89 17.48 -0.89
CA ASP A 573 -7.56 18.17 0.21
C ASP A 573 -6.91 17.82 1.57
N LEU A 574 -6.55 16.55 1.75
CA LEU A 574 -5.79 16.06 2.91
C LEU A 574 -4.40 16.69 2.98
N HIS A 575 -3.64 16.66 1.88
CA HIS A 575 -2.33 17.30 1.80
C HIS A 575 -2.39 18.78 2.20
N ASP A 576 -3.29 19.53 1.59
CA ASP A 576 -3.43 20.96 1.86
C ASP A 576 -3.87 21.23 3.30
N ALA A 577 -4.72 20.37 3.87
CA ALA A 577 -5.13 20.49 5.26
C ALA A 577 -3.96 20.27 6.23
N VAL A 578 -3.10 19.27 5.98
CA VAL A 578 -1.90 19.01 6.81
C VAL A 578 -0.91 20.16 6.67
N VAL A 579 -0.62 20.61 5.45
CA VAL A 579 0.31 21.72 5.20
C VAL A 579 -0.17 23.00 5.89
N ARG A 580 -1.46 23.36 5.73
CA ARG A 580 -2.04 24.51 6.44
C ARG A 580 -1.94 24.36 7.95
N ALA A 581 -2.23 23.18 8.48
CA ALA A 581 -2.20 22.93 9.91
C ALA A 581 -0.78 23.08 10.49
N VAL A 582 0.25 22.60 9.77
CA VAL A 582 1.65 22.79 10.14
C VAL A 582 2.05 24.27 10.06
N ALA A 583 1.61 24.99 9.02
CA ALA A 583 1.84 26.42 8.91
C ALA A 583 1.20 27.22 10.06
N CYS A 584 -0.02 26.88 10.48
CA CYS A 584 -0.69 27.51 11.61
C CYS A 584 -0.04 27.19 12.96
N ALA A 585 0.57 26.01 13.10
CA ALA A 585 1.29 25.62 14.31
C ALA A 585 2.69 26.23 14.40
N ALA A 586 3.20 26.81 13.32
CA ALA A 586 4.50 27.48 13.32
C ALA A 586 4.46 28.76 14.17
N PRO A 587 5.55 29.10 14.89
CA PRO A 587 5.62 30.32 15.68
C PRO A 587 5.29 31.57 14.83
N PRO A 588 4.57 32.57 15.37
CA PRO A 588 4.40 33.85 14.71
C PRO A 588 5.80 34.40 14.39
N CYS A 589 6.08 34.69 13.12
CA CYS A 589 7.39 35.09 12.56
C CYS A 589 8.32 33.97 12.04
N ALA A 590 7.99 32.69 12.20
CA ALA A 590 8.70 31.64 11.47
C ALA A 590 8.22 31.61 10.02
N ALA A 591 9.14 31.57 9.05
CA ALA A 591 8.77 31.29 7.67
C ALA A 591 8.12 29.90 7.60
N PRO A 592 7.06 29.70 6.79
CA PRO A 592 6.45 28.38 6.63
C PRO A 592 7.51 27.40 6.10
N PRO A 593 7.50 26.15 6.57
CA PRO A 593 8.45 25.15 6.09
C PRO A 593 8.27 24.94 4.58
N THR A 594 9.39 24.87 3.85
CA THR A 594 9.40 24.60 2.40
C THR A 594 9.10 23.15 2.06
N VAL A 595 9.20 22.26 3.05
CA VAL A 595 8.89 20.84 2.97
C VAL A 595 8.20 20.43 4.28
N VAL A 596 7.03 19.79 4.17
CA VAL A 596 6.26 19.26 5.30
C VAL A 596 6.26 17.75 5.18
N ASP A 597 6.98 17.07 6.06
CA ASP A 597 6.96 15.60 6.16
C ASP A 597 7.18 14.88 4.80
N GLY A 598 8.15 15.40 4.04
CA GLY A 598 8.54 14.90 2.72
C GLY A 598 7.70 15.37 1.53
N THR A 599 6.78 16.34 1.71
CA THR A 599 6.04 16.95 0.59
C THR A 599 6.23 18.46 0.47
N HIS A 600 6.08 18.99 -0.73
CA HIS A 600 6.07 20.44 -0.97
C HIS A 600 4.70 21.05 -0.74
N PRO A 601 4.62 22.26 -0.12
CA PRO A 601 3.38 23.01 -0.13
C PRO A 601 2.97 23.35 -1.57
N PRO A 602 1.65 23.41 -1.88
CA PRO A 602 1.19 23.67 -3.23
C PRO A 602 1.70 25.04 -3.74
N SER A 603 2.19 25.04 -4.98
CA SER A 603 2.70 26.21 -5.70
C SER A 603 1.62 27.29 -5.82
N GLY A 604 1.60 28.27 -4.92
CA GLY A 604 0.59 29.34 -4.91
C GLY A 604 -0.05 29.61 -3.55
N ALA A 605 0.26 28.82 -2.52
CA ALA A 605 -0.05 29.16 -1.14
C ALA A 605 0.94 30.24 -0.62
N SER A 606 0.88 31.45 -1.18
CA SER A 606 1.39 32.61 -0.45
C SER A 606 0.43 32.88 0.71
N ALA A 607 0.95 32.86 1.94
CA ALA A 607 0.22 32.98 3.20
C ALA A 607 -0.75 34.16 3.25
#